data_AF-A0A3E0QPL7-F1
#
_entry.id   AF-A0A3E0QPL7-F1
#
_cell.length_a   1.000
_cell.length_b   1.000
_cell.length_c   1.000
_cell.angle_alpha   90.00
_cell.angle_beta   90.00
_cell.angle_gamma   90.00
#
_symmetry.space_group_name_H-M   'P 1'
#
loop_
_entity.id
_entity.type
_entity.pdbx_description
1 polymer ?
#
loop_
_entity_poly.entity_id
_entity_poly.type
_entity_poly.pdbx_seq_one_letter_code
_entity_poly.pdbx_strand_id
1 'polypeptide(L)'
;MEKQDAAPAVAVVGSLNMDVVVSADRMPKPVVDTTGAGDAAGAAFACALAAGRPLDACCAFAVRAASRSVMTFGAQAGMPRLAELGTDAP
;
A
#
# COMPACT_ATOMS: atom_id res chain seq x y z
N MET A 1 28.67 -19.88 16.56
CA MET A 1 28.00 -20.64 15.49
C MET A 1 26.80 -19.82 15.08
N GLU A 2 26.87 -19.30 13.87
CA GLU A 2 26.08 -18.21 13.28
C GLU A 2 24.58 -18.43 13.39
N LYS A 3 23.86 -17.40 13.85
CA LYS A 3 22.39 -17.40 13.92
C LYS A 3 21.90 -17.08 12.51
N GLN A 4 21.32 -18.06 11.83
CA GLN A 4 20.76 -17.89 10.47
C GLN A 4 19.71 -16.78 10.45
N ASP A 5 19.91 -15.84 9.52
CA ASP A 5 18.92 -14.87 9.05
C ASP A 5 17.69 -15.59 8.49
N ALA A 6 16.63 -15.72 9.28
CA ALA A 6 15.35 -16.20 8.81
C ALA A 6 14.59 -15.04 8.16
N ALA A 7 14.31 -15.16 6.85
CA ALA A 7 13.48 -14.26 6.06
C ALA A 7 12.17 -13.88 6.80
N PRO A 8 11.60 -12.68 6.58
CA PRO A 8 10.48 -12.22 7.38
C PRO A 8 9.28 -13.16 7.19
N ALA A 9 8.96 -13.90 8.26
CA ALA A 9 7.78 -14.74 8.34
C ALA A 9 6.58 -13.84 8.64
N VAL A 10 5.85 -13.42 7.61
CA VAL A 10 4.61 -12.67 7.82
C VAL A 10 3.50 -13.66 8.16
N ALA A 11 3.21 -13.79 9.46
CA ALA A 11 2.02 -14.45 9.95
C ALA A 11 0.93 -13.40 10.17
N VAL A 12 -0.22 -13.55 9.51
CA VAL A 12 -1.40 -12.71 9.75
C VAL A 12 -2.32 -13.44 10.72
N VAL A 13 -2.40 -12.93 11.95
CA VAL A 13 -3.34 -13.38 12.99
C VAL A 13 -4.44 -12.32 13.12
N GLY A 14 -5.65 -12.61 12.65
CA GLY A 14 -6.85 -11.85 13.05
C GLY A 14 -7.28 -12.28 14.46
N SER A 15 -7.84 -11.45 15.34
CA SER A 15 -8.55 -10.18 15.19
C SER A 15 -8.02 -9.20 16.25
N LEU A 16 -7.54 -8.03 15.83
CA LEU A 16 -7.63 -6.86 16.70
C LEU A 16 -9.07 -6.36 16.55
N ASN A 17 -9.85 -6.42 17.63
CA ASN A 17 -11.21 -5.88 17.72
C ASN A 17 -11.20 -4.33 17.75
N MET A 18 -10.27 -3.71 17.02
CA MET A 18 -9.97 -2.30 17.04
C MET A 18 -9.88 -1.82 15.60
N ASP A 19 -10.83 -0.97 15.22
CA ASP A 19 -10.82 -0.32 13.92
C ASP A 19 -9.78 0.81 13.95
N VAL A 20 -8.69 0.64 13.20
CA VAL A 20 -7.75 1.74 12.97
C VAL A 20 -8.32 2.61 11.86
N VAL A 21 -8.96 3.71 12.26
CA VAL A 21 -9.45 4.73 11.33
C VAL A 21 -8.35 5.75 11.08
N VAL A 22 -7.95 5.83 9.82
CA VAL A 22 -6.96 6.77 9.29
C VAL A 22 -7.61 7.61 8.20
N SER A 23 -7.42 8.92 8.26
CA SER A 23 -7.84 9.83 7.19
C SER A 23 -6.64 10.18 6.34
N ALA A 24 -6.79 10.13 5.02
CA ALA A 24 -5.79 10.58 4.08
C ALA A 24 -6.45 11.53 3.09
N ASP A 25 -5.68 12.50 2.61
CA ASP A 25 -6.17 13.44 1.63
C ASP A 25 -6.60 12.73 0.35
N ARG A 26 -7.74 13.17 -0.20
CA ARG A 26 -8.17 12.76 -1.52
C ARG A 26 -7.17 13.31 -2.54
N MET A 27 -6.50 12.42 -3.28
CA MET A 27 -5.67 12.87 -4.40
C MET A 27 -6.55 13.30 -5.58
N PRO A 28 -6.41 14.54 -6.09
CA PRO A 28 -7.13 14.97 -7.27
C PRO A 28 -6.42 14.40 -8.51
N LYS A 29 -7.00 13.34 -9.10
CA LYS A 29 -6.52 12.79 -10.36
C LYS A 29 -7.70 12.39 -11.25
N PRO A 30 -7.61 12.56 -12.58
CA PRO A 30 -8.62 12.03 -13.49
C PRO A 30 -8.73 10.51 -13.31
N VAL A 31 -9.95 10.05 -13.08
CA VAL A 31 -10.28 8.62 -12.91
C VAL A 31 -10.66 8.06 -14.27
N VAL A 32 -9.97 7.01 -14.70
CA VAL A 32 -10.19 6.29 -15.96
C VAL A 32 -10.87 4.96 -15.70
N ASP A 33 -10.38 4.18 -14.74
CA ASP A 33 -10.90 2.86 -14.40
C ASP A 33 -10.58 2.55 -12.93
N THR A 34 -11.55 2.18 -12.11
CA THR A 34 -11.32 1.90 -10.68
C THR A 34 -10.91 0.46 -10.39
N THR A 35 -10.85 -0.39 -11.42
CA THR A 35 -10.50 -1.81 -11.27
C THR A 35 -9.09 -1.98 -10.70
N GLY A 36 -8.96 -2.78 -9.64
CA GLY A 36 -7.67 -3.05 -8.98
C GLY A 36 -7.19 -1.98 -7.99
N ALA A 37 -7.95 -0.91 -7.74
CA ALA A 37 -7.58 0.11 -6.76
C ALA A 37 -7.43 -0.44 -5.33
N GLY A 38 -8.28 -1.39 -4.94
CA GLY A 38 -8.19 -2.07 -3.65
C GLY A 38 -6.94 -2.93 -3.52
N ASP A 39 -6.56 -3.65 -4.58
CA ASP A 39 -5.33 -4.46 -4.62
C ASP A 39 -4.10 -3.55 -4.53
N ALA A 40 -4.10 -2.43 -5.26
CA ALA A 40 -3.04 -1.43 -5.18
C ALA A 40 -2.88 -0.86 -3.78
N ALA A 41 -3.99 -0.50 -3.12
CA ALA A 41 -4.00 -0.03 -1.73
C ALA A 41 -3.46 -1.10 -0.77
N GLY A 42 -3.97 -2.32 -0.85
CA GLY A 42 -3.60 -3.43 0.03
C GLY A 42 -2.13 -3.81 -0.11
N ALA A 43 -1.65 -3.93 -1.35
CA ALA A 43 -0.25 -4.25 -1.64
C ALA A 43 0.70 -3.14 -1.14
N ALA A 44 0.37 -1.88 -1.40
CA ALA A 44 1.16 -0.74 -0.93
C ALA A 44 1.17 -0.65 0.61
N PHE A 45 0.02 -0.84 1.26
CA PHE A 45 -0.06 -0.87 2.73
C PHE A 45 0.80 -2.00 3.32
N ALA A 46 0.66 -3.21 2.79
CA ALA A 46 1.43 -4.37 3.26
C ALA A 46 2.94 -4.17 3.06
N CYS A 47 3.34 -3.59 1.92
CA CYS A 47 4.73 -3.27 1.63
C CYS A 47 5.31 -2.24 2.60
N ALA A 48 4.58 -1.14 2.86
CA ALA A 48 4.99 -0.12 3.82
C ALA A 48 5.05 -0.66 5.26
N LEU A 49 4.09 -1.51 5.64
CA LEU A 49 4.07 -2.15 6.95
C LEU A 49 5.25 -3.11 7.13
N ALA A 50 5.54 -3.92 6.11
CA ALA A 50 6.68 -4.84 6.11
C ALA A 50 8.03 -4.10 6.21
N ALA A 51 8.11 -2.87 5.70
CA ALA A 51 9.26 -1.98 5.85
C ALA A 51 9.33 -1.26 7.22
N GLY A 52 8.44 -1.59 8.16
CA GLY A 52 8.45 -1.02 9.51
C GLY A 52 8.00 0.43 9.60
N ARG A 53 7.26 0.93 8.60
CA ARG A 53 6.74 2.31 8.61
C ARG A 53 5.58 2.43 9.60
N PRO A 54 5.37 3.62 10.19
CA PRO A 54 4.22 3.84 11.08
C PRO A 54 2.91 3.77 10.28
N LEU A 55 1.82 3.42 10.96
CA LEU A 55 0.53 3.08 10.31
C LEU A 55 -0.03 4.22 9.47
N ASP A 56 0.06 5.47 9.95
CA ASP A 56 -0.35 6.68 9.23
C ASP A 56 0.39 6.80 7.88
N ALA A 57 1.69 6.52 7.88
CA ALA A 57 2.53 6.57 6.69
C ALA A 57 2.22 5.41 5.71
N CYS A 58 1.87 4.23 6.24
CA CYS A 58 1.38 3.10 5.44
C CYS A 58 0.06 3.44 4.74
N CYS A 59 -0.87 4.06 5.46
CA CYS A 59 -2.17 4.46 4.93
C CYS A 59 -2.04 5.56 3.86
N ALA A 60 -1.20 6.57 4.10
CA ALA A 60 -0.92 7.60 3.09
C ALA A 60 -0.35 6.98 1.80
N PHE A 61 0.57 6.02 1.93
CA PHE A 61 1.16 5.32 0.78
C PHE A 61 0.14 4.46 0.02
N ALA A 62 -0.74 3.76 0.74
CA ALA A 62 -1.84 2.98 0.15
C ALA A 62 -2.80 3.85 -0.67
N VAL A 63 -3.22 5.00 -0.13
CA VAL A 63 -4.10 5.94 -0.84
C VAL A 63 -3.42 6.53 -2.06
N ARG A 64 -2.12 6.83 -1.99
CA ARG A 64 -1.34 7.26 -3.17
C ARG A 64 -1.33 6.20 -4.27
N ALA A 65 -1.11 4.93 -3.89
CA ALA A 65 -1.05 3.82 -4.83
C ALA A 65 -2.40 3.60 -5.53
N ALA A 66 -3.49 3.52 -4.76
CA ALA A 66 -4.84 3.42 -5.31
C ALA A 66 -5.18 4.61 -6.21
N SER A 67 -4.84 5.82 -5.78
CA SER A 67 -5.10 7.03 -6.58
C SER A 67 -4.29 7.07 -7.87
N ARG A 68 -3.13 6.42 -7.93
CA ARG A 68 -2.38 6.27 -9.19
C ARG A 68 -2.97 5.18 -10.07
N SER A 69 -3.40 4.06 -9.49
CA SER A 69 -3.86 2.93 -10.29
C SER A 69 -5.10 3.25 -11.11
N VAL A 70 -5.97 4.10 -10.58
CA VAL A 70 -7.22 4.43 -11.25
C VAL A 70 -7.09 5.34 -12.48
N MET A 71 -5.88 5.81 -12.77
CA MET A 71 -5.63 6.73 -13.89
C MET A 71 -5.35 6.02 -15.22
N THR A 72 -5.23 4.70 -15.20
CA THR A 72 -4.93 3.87 -16.36
C THR A 72 -6.02 2.81 -16.50
N PHE A 73 -6.40 2.47 -17.72
CA PHE A 73 -7.38 1.41 -17.97
C PHE A 73 -6.79 0.03 -17.64
N GLY A 74 -7.50 -0.74 -16.81
CA GLY A 74 -7.15 -2.10 -16.42
C GLY A 74 -6.28 -2.21 -15.15
N ALA A 75 -6.59 -3.19 -14.29
CA ALA A 75 -5.96 -3.37 -12.98
C ALA A 75 -4.43 -3.55 -13.02
N GLN A 76 -3.93 -4.46 -13.86
CA GLN A 76 -2.48 -4.73 -13.94
C GLN A 76 -1.72 -3.59 -14.60
N ALA A 77 -2.28 -3.00 -15.67
CA ALA A 77 -1.67 -1.86 -16.35
C ALA A 77 -1.65 -0.60 -15.48
N GLY A 78 -2.62 -0.47 -14.56
CA GLY A 78 -2.67 0.60 -13.57
C GLY A 78 -1.74 0.40 -12.38
N MET A 79 -1.16 -0.78 -12.11
CA MET A 79 -0.36 -0.93 -10.89
C MET A 79 0.85 0.00 -10.88
N PRO A 80 0.96 0.89 -9.88
CA PRO A 80 2.06 1.84 -9.81
C PRO A 80 3.37 1.15 -9.43
N ARG A 81 4.47 1.67 -9.98
CA ARG A 81 5.83 1.38 -9.54
C ARG A 81 6.19 2.26 -8.35
N LEU A 82 7.12 1.81 -7.50
CA LEU A 82 7.59 2.59 -6.35
C LEU A 82 8.08 3.99 -6.75
N ALA A 83 8.78 4.11 -7.88
CA ALA A 83 9.25 5.39 -8.41
C ALA A 83 8.12 6.40 -8.70
N GLU A 84 6.90 5.93 -8.98
CA GLU A 84 5.74 6.78 -9.29
C GLU A 84 4.98 7.24 -8.04
N LEU A 85 5.31 6.67 -6.87
CA LEU A 85 4.68 6.95 -5.57
C LEU A 85 5.49 7.95 -4.71
N GLY A 86 6.69 8.30 -5.14
CA GLY A 86 7.55 9.33 -4.52
C GLY A 86 8.52 8.77 -3.47
N THR A 87 9.33 9.67 -2.88
CA THR A 87 10.46 9.38 -1.97
C THR A 87 10.07 8.76 -0.63
N ASP A 88 8.78 8.66 -0.32
CA ASP A 88 8.27 8.01 0.89
C ASP A 88 7.92 6.53 0.64
N ALA A 89 8.27 6.01 -0.55
CA ALA A 89 8.16 4.60 -0.89
C ALA A 89 9.09 3.76 0.02
N PRO A 90 8.60 2.63 0.55
CA PRO A 90 9.34 1.77 1.46
C PRO A 90 10.58 1.13 0.82
#